data_AF-A0A369XT79-F1
#
_entry.id   AF-A0A369XT79-F1
#
_cell.length_a   1.000
_cell.length_b   1.000
_cell.length_c   1.000
_cell.angle_alpha   90.00
_cell.angle_beta   90.00
_cell.angle_gamma   90.00
#
_symmetry.space_group_name_H-M   'P 1'
#
loop_
_entity.id
_entity.type
_entity.pdbx_description
1 polymer ?
#
loop_
_entity_poly.entity_id
_entity_poly.type
_entity_poly.pdbx_seq_one_letter_code
_entity_poly.pdbx_strand_id
1 'polypeptide(L)'
;CLQNMAIADEAFFFWDPERPDDQRRWKSTLKLSGAFFRNITESPVPIDMRVLHALSQSPLAMDIYSWLVYRIFVLRVTRHPSTLIPWQALKRQFGADYSDTPRGLLDFKKRFLQRLEETLLFYPEADVTAEKQGLLVAASRLHIRHTGGARLSSL
;
A
#
# COMPACT_ATOMS: atom_id res chain seq x y z
N CYS A 1 -18.76 7.61 -10.06
CA CYS A 1 -18.51 7.45 -11.50
C CYS A 1 -17.01 7.21 -11.66
N LEU A 2 -16.60 6.03 -12.15
CA LEU A 2 -15.17 5.69 -12.29
C LEU A 2 -14.65 6.42 -13.53
N GLN A 3 -13.99 7.58 -13.33
CA GLN A 3 -13.39 8.34 -14.41
C GLN A 3 -12.03 7.73 -14.77
N ASN A 4 -11.84 7.42 -16.05
CA ASN A 4 -10.53 7.03 -16.56
C ASN A 4 -9.59 8.25 -16.49
N MET A 5 -8.66 8.24 -15.55
CA MET A 5 -7.73 9.35 -15.30
C MET A 5 -6.31 8.92 -15.69
N ALA A 6 -5.74 9.57 -16.71
CA ALA A 6 -4.36 9.33 -17.13
C ALA A 6 -3.38 9.76 -16.03
N ILE A 7 -2.40 8.92 -15.73
CA ILE A 7 -1.41 9.15 -14.64
C ILE A 7 -0.42 10.26 -15.04
N ALA A 8 0.00 10.30 -16.31
CA ALA A 8 0.97 11.25 -16.84
C ALA A 8 0.51 11.79 -18.20
N ASP A 9 0.75 13.08 -18.43
CA ASP A 9 0.52 13.72 -19.74
C ASP A 9 1.72 13.46 -20.66
N GLU A 10 2.93 13.40 -20.10
CA GLU A 10 4.17 13.15 -20.84
C GLU A 10 5.11 12.26 -20.01
N ALA A 11 5.73 11.27 -20.66
CA ALA A 11 6.75 10.44 -20.06
C ALA A 11 8.03 10.50 -20.91
N PHE A 12 9.09 11.07 -20.35
CA PHE A 12 10.38 11.10 -21.01
C PHE A 12 11.24 9.96 -20.48
N PHE A 13 11.44 8.96 -21.33
CA PHE A 13 12.26 7.79 -21.06
C PHE A 13 13.53 7.83 -21.90
N PHE A 14 14.70 7.83 -21.24
CA PHE A 14 16.01 7.99 -21.88
C PHE A 14 16.79 6.67 -22.03
N TRP A 15 16.15 5.49 -21.99
CA TRP A 15 16.87 4.25 -22.31
C TRP A 15 17.05 4.17 -23.84
N ASP A 16 18.26 4.45 -24.31
CA ASP A 16 18.69 4.13 -25.67
C ASP A 16 19.69 2.96 -25.56
N PRO A 17 19.33 1.74 -25.98
CA PRO A 17 20.23 0.60 -25.93
C PRO A 17 21.49 0.77 -26.80
N GLU A 18 21.54 1.79 -27.68
CA GLU A 18 22.67 2.04 -28.58
C GLU A 18 23.76 2.96 -28.00
N ARG A 19 23.59 3.54 -26.80
CA ARG A 19 24.57 4.47 -26.20
C ARG A 19 24.92 4.17 -24.72
N PRO A 20 25.73 3.14 -24.45
CA PRO A 20 26.02 2.65 -23.10
C PRO A 20 26.98 3.52 -22.26
N ASP A 21 27.65 4.51 -22.83
CA ASP A 21 28.74 5.26 -22.15
C ASP A 21 28.26 6.47 -21.32
N ASP A 22 26.97 6.82 -21.38
CA ASP A 22 26.46 8.09 -20.83
C ASP A 22 26.07 8.02 -19.33
N GLN A 23 26.66 7.11 -18.56
CA GLN A 23 26.24 6.68 -17.20
C GLN A 23 26.11 7.75 -16.10
N ARG A 24 26.41 9.03 -16.33
CA ARG A 24 26.71 9.97 -15.24
C ARG A 24 25.67 11.04 -14.92
N ARG A 25 24.49 11.11 -15.57
CA ARG A 25 23.45 12.09 -15.17
C ARG A 25 22.05 11.79 -15.73
N TRP A 26 21.59 10.56 -15.55
CA TRP A 26 20.27 10.12 -16.02
C TRP A 26 19.15 10.51 -15.05
N LYS A 27 18.43 11.60 -15.34
CA LYS A 27 17.19 11.96 -14.64
C LYS A 27 16.00 11.73 -15.57
N SER A 28 15.47 10.51 -15.57
CA SER A 28 14.16 10.23 -16.18
C SER A 28 13.13 11.16 -15.55
N THR A 29 12.32 11.83 -16.38
CA THR A 29 11.35 12.82 -15.92
C THR A 29 9.96 12.39 -16.37
N LEU A 30 9.02 12.39 -15.42
CA LEU A 30 7.61 12.07 -15.65
C LEU A 30 6.78 13.31 -15.32
N LYS A 31 5.95 13.78 -16.27
CA LYS A 31 5.04 14.90 -16.06
C LYS A 31 3.65 14.36 -15.76
N LEU A 32 3.25 14.46 -14.50
CA LEU A 32 1.92 14.03 -14.04
C LEU A 32 0.82 14.85 -14.71
N SER A 33 -0.31 14.21 -14.98
CA SER A 33 -1.47 14.95 -15.49
C SER A 33 -2.01 15.91 -14.44
N GLY A 34 -2.54 17.05 -14.87
CA GLY A 34 -3.10 18.04 -13.95
C GLY A 34 -4.26 17.49 -13.10
N ALA A 35 -5.06 16.57 -13.65
CA ALA A 35 -6.14 15.90 -12.94
C ALA A 35 -5.61 14.90 -11.90
N PHE A 36 -4.60 14.12 -12.27
CA PHE A 36 -3.95 13.17 -11.35
C PHE A 36 -3.26 13.89 -10.20
N PHE A 37 -2.49 14.95 -10.49
CA PHE A 37 -1.84 15.78 -9.50
C PHE A 37 -2.81 16.37 -8.48
N ARG A 38 -3.95 16.93 -8.93
CA ARG A 38 -4.96 17.47 -8.00
C ARG A 38 -5.54 16.39 -7.09
N ASN A 39 -5.92 15.24 -7.65
CA ASN A 39 -6.55 14.16 -6.89
C ASN A 39 -5.62 13.60 -5.80
N ILE A 40 -4.35 13.32 -6.13
CA ILE A 40 -3.37 12.81 -5.14
C ILE A 40 -3.04 13.85 -4.06
N THR A 41 -3.16 15.15 -4.38
CA THR A 41 -2.88 16.24 -3.44
C THR A 41 -4.10 16.53 -2.54
N GLU A 42 -5.31 16.31 -3.05
CA GLU A 42 -6.57 16.52 -2.32
C GLU A 42 -6.87 15.39 -1.32
N SER A 43 -6.44 14.16 -1.61
CA SER A 43 -6.65 12.99 -0.73
C SER A 43 -5.40 12.15 -0.48
N PRO A 44 -4.35 12.69 0.17
CA PRO A 44 -3.13 11.97 0.43
C PRO A 44 -3.33 10.86 1.48
N VAL A 45 -2.96 9.63 1.12
CA VAL A 45 -2.82 8.54 2.10
C VAL A 45 -1.50 8.73 2.86
N PRO A 46 -1.49 8.69 4.20
CA PRO A 46 -0.31 9.05 5.00
C PRO A 46 0.69 7.88 5.09
N ILE A 47 1.45 7.64 4.02
CA ILE A 47 2.44 6.56 3.92
C ILE A 47 3.85 7.08 4.20
N ASP A 48 4.62 6.40 5.06
CA ASP A 48 6.02 6.78 5.35
C ASP A 48 6.95 6.16 4.31
N MET A 49 7.51 7.01 3.44
CA MET A 49 8.46 6.59 2.42
C MET A 49 9.74 5.99 3.01
N ARG A 50 10.12 6.35 4.24
CA ARG A 50 11.30 5.79 4.92
C ARG A 50 11.05 4.33 5.30
N VAL A 51 9.82 4.01 5.73
CA VAL A 51 9.40 2.64 6.04
C VAL A 51 9.37 1.80 4.77
N LEU A 52 8.79 2.33 3.68
CA LEU A 52 8.81 1.65 2.39
C LEU A 52 10.24 1.37 1.90
N HIS A 53 11.14 2.35 2.02
CA HIS A 53 12.54 2.15 1.66
C HIS A 53 13.21 1.07 2.52
N ALA A 54 12.92 1.03 3.83
CA ALA A 54 13.43 0.00 4.74
C ALA A 54 12.88 -1.40 4.43
N LEU A 55 11.63 -1.50 3.97
CA LEU A 55 10.96 -2.74 3.59
C LEU A 55 11.23 -3.16 2.13
N SER A 56 12.06 -2.43 1.39
CA SER A 56 12.29 -2.64 -0.05
C SER A 56 12.81 -4.03 -0.42
N GLN A 57 13.41 -4.75 0.54
CA GLN A 57 13.85 -6.14 0.36
C GLN A 57 12.72 -7.16 0.32
N SER A 58 11.49 -6.76 0.70
CA SER A 58 10.30 -7.61 0.63
C SER A 58 9.11 -6.84 0.04
N PRO A 59 8.80 -7.05 -1.26
CA PRO A 59 7.63 -6.47 -1.89
C PRO A 59 6.33 -6.73 -1.12
N LEU A 60 6.14 -7.96 -0.65
CA LEU A 60 4.99 -8.33 0.16
C LEU A 60 4.90 -7.52 1.47
N ALA A 61 6.02 -7.25 2.15
CA ALA A 61 5.99 -6.43 3.36
C ALA A 61 5.63 -4.97 3.06
N MET A 62 6.17 -4.39 1.98
CA MET A 62 5.78 -3.05 1.52
C MET A 62 4.28 -2.96 1.21
N ASP A 63 3.75 -3.97 0.53
CA ASP A 63 2.33 -4.02 0.16
C ASP A 63 1.45 -4.17 1.42
N ILE A 64 1.84 -5.01 2.38
CA ILE A 64 1.15 -5.15 3.67
C ILE A 64 1.16 -3.83 4.44
N TYR A 65 2.30 -3.15 4.52
CA TYR A 65 2.41 -1.84 5.18
C TYR A 65 1.46 -0.82 4.57
N SER A 66 1.54 -0.65 3.24
CA SER A 66 0.71 0.31 2.51
C SER A 66 -0.78 0.02 2.68
N TRP A 67 -1.15 -1.26 2.58
CA TRP A 67 -2.52 -1.72 2.79
C TRP A 67 -3.01 -1.48 4.22
N LEU A 68 -2.17 -1.73 5.22
CA LEU A 68 -2.53 -1.58 6.63
C LEU A 68 -2.74 -0.10 6.99
N VAL A 69 -1.83 0.77 6.56
CA VAL A 69 -1.95 2.23 6.71
C VAL A 69 -3.24 2.73 6.07
N TYR A 70 -3.51 2.33 4.83
CA TYR A 70 -4.74 2.71 4.13
C TYR A 70 -5.99 2.21 4.86
N ARG A 71 -6.00 0.95 5.31
CA ARG A 71 -7.15 0.37 6.01
C ARG A 71 -7.44 1.12 7.31
N ILE A 72 -6.42 1.37 8.12
CA ILE A 72 -6.56 2.13 9.38
C ILE A 72 -7.03 3.56 9.09
N PHE A 73 -6.48 4.21 8.06
CA PHE A 73 -6.92 5.54 7.63
C PHE A 73 -8.42 5.56 7.29
N VAL A 74 -8.89 4.61 6.47
CA VAL A 74 -10.31 4.49 6.13
C VAL A 74 -11.16 4.25 7.37
N LEU A 75 -10.77 3.34 8.27
CA LEU A 75 -11.50 3.08 9.53
C LEU A 75 -11.65 4.35 10.36
N ARG A 76 -10.57 5.15 10.48
CA ARG A 76 -10.61 6.42 11.22
C ARG A 76 -11.52 7.46 10.58
N VAL A 77 -11.41 7.67 9.26
CA VAL A 77 -12.21 8.69 8.57
C VAL A 77 -13.70 8.33 8.57
N THR A 78 -14.01 7.03 8.42
CA THR A 78 -15.38 6.50 8.47
C THR A 78 -15.91 6.29 9.89
N ARG A 79 -15.07 6.51 10.92
CA ARG A 79 -15.38 6.28 12.35
C ARG A 79 -15.83 4.84 12.66
N HIS A 80 -15.31 3.87 11.91
CA HIS A 80 -15.58 2.46 12.16
C HIS A 80 -14.52 1.89 13.12
N PRO A 81 -14.90 1.20 14.21
CA PRO A 81 -13.95 0.81 15.26
C PRO A 81 -12.98 -0.30 14.83
N SER A 82 -13.45 -1.28 14.06
CA SER A 82 -12.62 -2.37 13.55
C SER A 82 -13.27 -3.05 12.34
N THR A 83 -12.50 -3.85 11.62
CA THR A 83 -13.01 -4.70 10.54
C THR A 83 -12.25 -6.02 10.53
N LEU A 84 -12.96 -7.12 10.26
CA LEU A 84 -12.37 -8.44 10.09
C LEU A 84 -12.23 -8.72 8.59
N ILE A 85 -11.01 -8.99 8.14
CA ILE A 85 -10.71 -9.31 6.74
C ILE A 85 -10.49 -10.82 6.62
N PRO A 86 -11.35 -11.56 5.90
CA PRO A 86 -11.20 -13.02 5.76
C PRO A 86 -9.86 -13.42 5.13
N TRP A 87 -9.29 -14.54 5.57
CA TRP A 87 -8.02 -15.04 5.01
C TRP A 87 -8.07 -15.27 3.50
N GLN A 88 -9.21 -15.73 2.98
CA GLN A 88 -9.43 -15.91 1.54
C GLN A 88 -9.41 -14.57 0.79
N ALA A 89 -9.92 -13.50 1.39
CA ALA A 89 -9.88 -12.16 0.79
C ALA A 89 -8.45 -11.59 0.78
N LEU A 90 -7.66 -11.86 1.83
CA LEU A 90 -6.25 -11.51 1.87
C LEU A 90 -5.44 -12.30 0.84
N LYS A 91 -5.65 -13.63 0.73
CA LYS A 91 -4.98 -14.46 -0.28
C LYS A 91 -5.27 -13.97 -1.70
N ARG A 92 -6.51 -13.57 -2.00
CA ARG A 92 -6.83 -13.00 -3.31
C ARG A 92 -6.11 -11.70 -3.63
N GLN A 93 -5.74 -10.91 -2.61
CA GLN A 93 -5.01 -9.63 -2.79
C GLN A 93 -3.49 -9.83 -2.85
N PHE A 94 -2.94 -10.74 -2.04
CA PHE A 94 -1.49 -10.83 -1.82
C PHE A 94 -0.87 -12.19 -2.19
N GLY A 95 -1.70 -13.20 -2.45
CA GLY A 95 -1.30 -14.60 -2.51
C GLY A 95 -1.40 -15.23 -3.89
N ALA A 96 -1.08 -14.48 -4.95
CA ALA A 96 -1.17 -14.93 -6.34
C ALA A 96 -0.32 -16.19 -6.60
N ASP A 97 0.83 -16.31 -5.94
CA ASP A 97 1.76 -17.44 -6.12
C ASP A 97 1.36 -18.70 -5.33
N TYR A 98 0.28 -18.65 -4.54
CA TYR A 98 -0.18 -19.77 -3.72
C TYR A 98 -1.31 -20.52 -4.39
N SER A 99 -1.24 -21.86 -4.39
CA SER A 99 -2.32 -22.72 -4.90
C SER A 99 -3.68 -22.44 -4.23
N ASP A 100 -4.77 -22.63 -4.98
CA ASP A 100 -6.14 -22.53 -4.47
C ASP A 100 -6.61 -23.79 -3.72
N THR A 101 -5.70 -24.34 -2.92
CA THR A 101 -5.96 -25.49 -2.05
C THR A 101 -5.99 -25.05 -0.59
N PRO A 102 -6.59 -25.84 0.32
CA PRO A 102 -6.50 -25.58 1.76
C PRO A 102 -5.05 -25.46 2.26
N ARG A 103 -4.12 -26.23 1.68
CA ARG A 103 -2.68 -26.12 1.99
C ARG A 103 -2.10 -24.78 1.53
N GLY A 104 -2.41 -24.37 0.30
CA GLY A 104 -1.97 -23.06 -0.21
C GLY A 104 -2.48 -21.88 0.62
N LEU A 105 -3.69 -21.97 1.19
CA LEU A 105 -4.19 -20.96 2.13
C LEU A 105 -3.41 -20.94 3.46
N LEU A 106 -3.03 -22.10 3.98
CA LEU A 106 -2.22 -22.20 5.21
C LEU A 106 -0.80 -21.66 4.99
N ASP A 107 -0.18 -22.00 3.87
CA ASP A 107 1.15 -21.51 3.50
C ASP A 107 1.15 -19.99 3.30
N PHE A 108 0.12 -19.46 2.63
CA PHE A 108 -0.10 -18.03 2.52
C PHE A 108 -0.23 -17.38 3.90
N LYS A 109 -1.14 -17.90 4.76
CA LYS A 109 -1.36 -17.35 6.10
C LYS A 109 -0.06 -17.31 6.91
N LYS A 110 0.73 -18.38 6.88
CA LYS A 110 2.03 -18.45 7.56
C LYS A 110 2.99 -17.37 7.07
N ARG A 111 3.16 -17.22 5.75
CA ARG A 111 4.06 -16.22 5.17
C ARG A 111 3.57 -14.79 5.43
N PHE A 112 2.27 -14.56 5.29
CA PHE A 112 1.64 -13.26 5.50
C PHE A 112 1.85 -12.79 6.93
N LEU A 113 1.59 -13.64 7.93
CA LEU A 113 1.81 -13.31 9.34
C LEU A 113 3.27 -12.99 9.64
N GLN A 114 4.21 -13.73 9.05
CA GLN A 114 5.64 -13.44 9.21
C GLN A 114 6.03 -12.06 8.66
N ARG A 115 5.50 -11.67 7.48
CA ARG A 115 5.76 -10.33 6.91
C ARG A 115 4.98 -9.23 7.63
N LEU A 116 3.82 -9.55 8.18
CA LEU A 116 3.04 -8.64 9.01
C LEU A 116 3.81 -8.29 10.28
N GLU A 117 4.43 -9.26 10.95
CA GLU A 117 5.29 -9.01 12.12
C GLU A 117 6.42 -8.03 11.80
N GLU A 118 7.12 -8.20 10.67
CA GLU A 118 8.13 -7.25 10.21
C GLU A 118 7.57 -5.86 9.95
N THR A 119 6.38 -5.79 9.36
CA THR A 119 5.68 -4.53 9.10
C THR A 119 5.31 -3.80 10.39
N LEU A 120 4.85 -4.54 11.40
CA LEU A 120 4.46 -3.99 12.70
C LEU A 120 5.64 -3.40 13.48
N LEU A 121 6.89 -3.79 13.18
CA LEU A 121 8.07 -3.12 13.74
C LEU A 121 8.15 -1.65 13.32
N PHE A 122 7.67 -1.32 12.13
CA PHE A 122 7.62 0.04 11.60
C PHE A 122 6.29 0.75 11.86
N TYR A 123 5.26 0.01 12.27
CA TYR A 123 3.97 0.56 12.62
C TYR A 123 3.43 -0.03 13.93
N PRO A 124 4.11 0.22 15.06
CA PRO A 124 3.81 -0.41 16.34
C PRO A 124 2.46 0.00 16.92
N GLU A 125 1.90 1.14 16.50
CA GLU A 125 0.58 1.58 16.94
C GLU A 125 -0.57 0.83 16.26
N ALA A 126 -0.31 0.08 15.19
CA ALA A 126 -1.34 -0.64 14.46
C ALA A 126 -1.91 -1.79 15.30
N ASP A 127 -3.19 -1.70 15.63
CA ASP A 127 -3.91 -2.74 16.36
C ASP A 127 -4.46 -3.78 15.39
N VAL A 128 -3.79 -4.92 15.34
CA VAL A 128 -4.07 -6.01 14.41
C VAL A 128 -3.99 -7.34 15.14
N THR A 129 -5.03 -8.16 15.03
CA THR A 129 -5.11 -9.47 15.66
C THR A 129 -5.43 -10.55 14.63
N ALA A 130 -4.64 -11.64 14.63
CA ALA A 130 -4.85 -12.77 13.75
C ALA A 130 -5.90 -13.73 14.34
N GLU A 131 -7.08 -13.78 13.73
CA GLU A 131 -8.18 -14.66 14.12
C GLU A 131 -8.19 -15.96 13.29
N LYS A 132 -9.02 -16.92 13.70
CA LYS A 132 -9.23 -18.16 12.93
C LYS A 132 -9.75 -17.86 11.52
N GLN A 133 -10.78 -17.03 11.42
CA GLN A 133 -11.42 -16.71 10.14
C GLN A 133 -10.74 -15.61 9.31
N GLY A 134 -9.92 -14.74 9.93
CA GLY A 134 -9.31 -13.61 9.21
C GLY A 134 -8.34 -12.80 10.05
N LEU A 135 -7.98 -11.63 9.54
CA LEU A 135 -7.21 -10.63 10.25
C LEU A 135 -8.16 -9.53 10.75
N LEU A 136 -8.26 -9.36 12.07
CA LEU A 136 -8.98 -8.24 12.67
C LEU A 136 -8.06 -7.02 12.66
N VAL A 137 -8.51 -5.92 12.08
CA VAL A 137 -7.80 -4.64 12.07
C VAL A 137 -8.66 -3.62 12.79
N ALA A 138 -8.15 -3.03 13.86
CA ALA A 138 -8.83 -1.99 14.62
C ALA A 138 -8.34 -0.59 14.23
N ALA A 139 -9.22 0.38 14.40
CA ALA A 139 -8.89 1.78 14.25
C ALA A 139 -7.82 2.15 15.29
N SER A 140 -6.65 2.56 14.81
CA SER A 140 -5.46 2.83 15.61
C SER A 140 -4.86 4.19 15.28
N ARG A 141 -3.80 4.59 15.97
CA ARG A 141 -3.13 5.86 15.70
C ARG A 141 -2.45 5.82 14.33
N LEU A 142 -2.63 6.84 13.50
CA LEU A 142 -1.83 7.00 12.27
C LEU A 142 -0.43 7.47 12.64
N HIS A 143 0.58 6.76 12.14
CA HIS A 143 2.00 7.07 12.41
C HIS A 143 2.39 8.45 11.88
N ILE A 144 1.80 8.86 10.75
CA ILE A 144 2.02 10.17 10.13
C ILE A 144 0.81 11.07 10.37
N ARG A 145 1.09 12.33 10.75
CA ARG A 145 0.07 13.38 10.85
C ARG A 145 -0.52 13.63 9.46
N HIS A 146 -1.79 13.30 9.31
CA HIS A 146 -2.57 13.72 8.17
C HIS A 146 -2.78 15.24 8.22
N THR A 147 -2.25 15.98 7.24
CA THR A 147 -2.55 17.41 7.08
C THR A 147 -4.06 17.53 6.86
N GLY A 148 -4.78 18.18 7.79
CA GLY A 148 -6.23 18.10 7.99
C GLY A 148 -7.16 18.58 6.86
N GLY A 149 -6.70 18.61 5.61
CA GLY A 149 -7.44 19.04 4.43
C GLY A 149 -8.17 17.92 3.67
N ALA A 150 -7.74 16.65 3.74
CA ALA A 150 -8.41 15.62 2.94
C ALA A 150 -9.79 15.28 3.51
N ARG A 151 -10.81 15.56 2.70
CA ARG A 151 -12.13 14.96 2.86
C ARG A 151 -12.19 13.80 1.86
N LEU A 152 -12.44 12.58 2.34
CA LEU A 152 -12.81 11.43 1.49
C LEU A 152 -14.23 11.64 0.89
N SER A 153 -14.58 12.85 0.46
CA SER A 153 -15.92 13.23 0.04
C SER A 153 -16.33 12.71 -1.35
N SER A 154 -15.54 11.83 -1.97
CA SER A 154 -15.82 11.39 -3.34
C SER A 154 -15.16 10.06 -3.74
N LEU A 155 -15.25 9.02 -2.89
CA LEU A 155 -15.16 7.64 -3.38
C LEU A 155 -16.57 7.09 -3.62
#